data_AF-A0A7K3MNT3-F1
#
_entry.id   AF-A0A7K3MNT3-F1
#
_cell.length_a   1.000
_cell.length_b   1.000
_cell.length_c   1.000
_cell.angle_alpha   90.00
_cell.angle_beta   90.00
_cell.angle_gamma   90.00
#
_symmetry.space_group_name_H-M   'P 1'
#
loop_
_entity.id
_entity.type
_entity.pdbx_description
1 polymer ?
#
loop_
_entity_poly.entity_id
_entity_poly.type
_entity_poly.pdbx_seq_one_letter_code
_entity_poly.pdbx_strand_id
1 'polypeptide(L)' 'MIMKSRILAAVLAIFLGGLGIHKFYMGKIGWGVVYLLFCWTGVPAIVALVEGIIYLFSDDTTFNSKYCE' A
#
# COMPACT_ATOMS: atom_id res chain seq x y z
N MET A 1 -8.82 15.89 9.85
CA MET A 1 -8.44 14.66 9.12
C MET A 1 -7.15 14.94 8.38
N ILE A 2 -6.04 14.29 8.73
CA ILE A 2 -4.82 14.39 7.93
C ILE A 2 -5.06 13.54 6.67
N MET A 3 -5.31 14.22 5.56
CA MET A 3 -5.48 13.58 4.25
C MET A 3 -4.14 12.99 3.83
N LYS A 4 -4.09 11.68 3.67
CA LYS A 4 -2.89 10.98 3.25
C LYS A 4 -2.89 10.82 1.72
N SER A 5 -1.79 11.21 1.07
CA SER A 5 -1.71 11.21 -0.40
C SER A 5 -1.79 9.80 -0.97
N ARG A 6 -2.87 9.49 -1.70
CA ARG A 6 -3.02 8.21 -2.42
C ARG A 6 -1.91 7.98 -3.44
N ILE A 7 -1.40 9.06 -4.02
CA ILE A 7 -0.30 9.04 -5.01
C ILE A 7 0.97 8.52 -4.34
N LEU A 8 1.26 8.94 -3.10
CA LEU A 8 2.37 8.38 -2.34
C LEU A 8 2.13 6.88 -2.11
N ALA A 9 0.94 6.49 -1.66
CA ALA A 9 0.63 5.08 -1.46
C ALA A 9 0.79 4.22 -2.72
N ALA A 10 0.36 4.72 -3.88
CA ALA A 10 0.52 4.06 -5.17
C ALA A 10 1.99 3.94 -5.58
N VAL A 11 2.77 5.03 -5.46
CA VAL A 11 4.21 5.04 -5.76
C VAL A 11 4.96 4.09 -4.82
N LEU A 12 4.65 4.11 -3.53
CA LEU A 12 5.22 3.19 -2.54
C LEU A 12 4.85 1.73 -2.85
N ALA A 13 3.64 1.47 -3.34
CA ALA A 13 3.20 0.13 -3.70
C ALA A 13 3.86 -0.38 -4.99
N ILE A 14 4.18 0.50 -5.95
CA ILE A 14 4.85 0.10 -7.20
C ILE A 14 6.36 -0.08 -7.00
N PHE A 15 7.04 0.86 -6.32
CA PHE A 15 8.49 0.82 -6.12
C PHE A 15 8.91 -0.05 -4.93
N LEU A 16 8.14 0.01 -3.84
CA LEU A 16 8.47 -0.57 -2.53
C LEU A 16 7.42 -1.61 -2.07
N GLY A 17 6.58 -2.06 -3.00
CA GLY A 17 5.48 -2.99 -2.76
C GLY A 17 5.90 -4.38 -2.34
N GLY A 18 7.01 -4.88 -2.90
CA GLY A 18 7.58 -6.16 -2.49
C GLY A 18 7.91 -6.21 -0.98
N LEU A 19 8.28 -5.06 -0.41
CA LEU A 19 8.58 -4.90 1.02
C LEU A 19 7.32 -4.59 1.86
N GLY A 20 6.19 -4.27 1.22
CA GLY A 20 4.93 -3.92 1.90
C GLY A 20 4.91 -2.54 2.56
N ILE A 21 5.82 -1.63 2.20
CA ILE A 21 5.98 -0.33 2.88
C ILE A 21 4.74 0.57 2.69
N HIS A 22 3.98 0.39 1.61
CA HIS A 22 2.71 1.08 1.42
C HIS A 22 1.66 0.71 2.49
N LYS A 23 1.68 -0.52 3.05
CA LYS A 23 0.80 -0.92 4.16
C LYS A 23 1.20 -0.24 5.47
N PHE A 24 2.49 -0.05 5.72
CA PHE A 24 2.98 0.74 6.87
C PHE A 24 2.57 2.21 6.74
N TYR A 25 2.61 2.75 5.52
CA TYR A 25 2.14 4.10 5.24
C TYR A 25 0.65 4.25 5.60
N MET A 26 -0.18 3.24 5.38
CA MET A 26 -1.61 3.23 5.75
C MET A 26 -1.88 2.86 7.22
N GLY A 27 -0.86 2.76 8.08
CA GLY A 27 -1.03 2.35 9.48
C GLY A 27 -1.33 0.85 9.66
N LYS A 28 -1.41 0.06 8.59
CA LYS A 28 -1.63 -1.41 8.63
C LYS A 28 -0.32 -2.16 8.83
N ILE A 29 0.33 -1.93 9.98
CA ILE A 29 1.62 -2.56 10.36
C ILE A 29 1.57 -4.09 10.29
N GLY A 30 0.49 -4.73 10.73
CA GLY A 30 0.36 -6.19 10.70
C GLY A 30 0.48 -6.75 9.28
N TRP A 31 -0.22 -6.14 8.32
CA TRP A 31 -0.13 -6.52 6.90
C TRP A 31 1.24 -6.18 6.29
N GLY A 32 1.84 -5.08 6.71
CA GLY A 32 3.20 -4.72 6.31
C GLY A 32 4.23 -5.77 6.73
N VAL A 33 4.15 -6.28 7.96
CA VAL A 33 5.05 -7.34 8.46
C VAL A 33 4.87 -8.65 7.69
N VAL A 34 3.62 -9.02 7.35
CA VAL A 34 3.35 -10.20 6.52
C VAL A 34 4.00 -10.06 5.14
N TYR A 35 3.87 -8.90 4.51
CA TYR A 35 4.52 -8.64 3.21
C TYR A 35 6.04 -8.72 3.32
N LEU A 36 6.62 -8.21 4.40
CA LEU A 36 8.06 -8.21 4.63
C LEU A 36 8.61 -9.64 4.84
N LEU A 37 7.88 -10.49 5.55
CA LEU A 37 8.21 -11.91 5.72
C LEU A 37 8.08 -12.71 4.41
N PHE A 38 7.08 -12.39 3.59
CA PHE A 38 6.86 -13.04 2.30
C PHE A 38 7.62 -12.38 1.13
N CYS A 39 8.38 -11.30 1.37
CA CYS A 39 9.08 -10.54 0.33
C CYS A 39 9.98 -11.41 -0.56
N TRP A 40 10.56 -12.48 0.01
CA TRP A 40 11.43 -13.41 -0.72
C TRP A 40 10.68 -14.31 -1.72
N THR A 41 9.36 -14.44 -1.59
CA THR A 41 8.53 -15.27 -2.49
C THR A 41 8.16 -14.55 -3.79
N GLY A 42 8.41 -13.24 -3.90
CA GLY A 42 8.01 -12.41 -5.05
C GLY A 42 6.50 -12.16 -5.19
N VAL A 43 5.65 -12.97 -4.53
CA VAL A 43 4.19 -12.80 -4.46
C VAL A 43 3.77 -11.40 -3.98
N PRO A 44 4.30 -10.86 -2.85
CA PRO A 44 3.90 -9.54 -2.38
C PRO A 44 4.24 -8.41 -3.36
N ALA A 45 5.25 -8.57 -4.22
CA ALA A 45 5.57 -7.59 -5.24
C ALA A 45 4.47 -7.50 -6.31
N ILE A 46 3.92 -8.63 -6.75
CA ILE A 46 2.81 -8.67 -7.72
C ILE A 46 1.53 -8.12 -7.09
N VAL A 47 1.20 -8.54 -5.87
CA VAL A 47 0.00 -8.06 -5.18
C VAL A 47 0.08 -6.56 -4.92
N ALA A 48 1.25 -6.06 -4.50
CA ALA A 48 1.46 -4.64 -4.30
C ALA A 48 1.40 -3.83 -5.60
N LEU A 49 1.84 -4.39 -6.73
CA LEU A 49 1.69 -3.74 -8.03
C LEU A 49 0.21 -3.59 -8.40
N VAL A 50 -0.61 -4.63 -8.19
CA VAL A 50 -2.06 -4.57 -8.38
C VAL A 50 -2.70 -3.55 -7.44
N GLU A 51 -2.35 -3.57 -6.14
CA GLU A 51 -2.83 -2.59 -5.19
C GLU A 51 -2.40 -1.16 -5.55
N GLY A 52 -1.18 -0.96 -6.05
CA GLY A 52 -0.67 0.33 -6.50
C GLY A 52 -1.50 0.91 -7.64
N ILE A 53 -1.91 0.08 -8.61
CA ILE A 53 -2.84 0.48 -9.67
C ILE A 53 -4.21 0.82 -9.06
N ILE A 54 -4.74 0.00 -8.16
CA ILE A 54 -6.02 0.27 -7.49
C ILE A 54 -5.96 1.63 -6.76
N TYR A 55 -4.88 1.95 -6.04
CA TYR A 55 -4.72 3.23 -5.36
C TYR A 55 -4.61 4.41 -6.33
N LEU A 56 -4.02 4.21 -7.51
CA LEU A 56 -3.92 5.23 -8.54
C LEU A 56 -5.30 5.57 -9.14
N PHE A 57 -6.17 4.57 -9.30
CA PHE A 57 -7.52 4.73 -9.83
C PHE A 57 -8.60 4.97 -8.76
N SER A 58 -8.28 4.83 -7.47
CA SER A 58 -9.21 5.10 -6.36
C SER A 58 -9.22 6.58 -6.00
N ASP A 59 -10.38 7.12 -5.63
CA ASP A 59 -10.52 8.52 -5.22
C ASP A 59 -9.91 8.80 -3.84
N ASP A 60 -9.35 10.00 -3.64
CA ASP A 60 -8.70 10.43 -2.38
C ASP A 60 -9.63 10.30 -1.17
N THR A 61 -10.93 10.59 -1.36
CA THR A 61 -11.95 10.53 -0.30
C THR A 61 -12.19 9.09 0.18
N THR A 62 -12.29 8.16 -0.77
CA THR A 62 -12.48 6.74 -0.50
C THR A 62 -11.23 6.11 0.09
N PHE A 63 -10.05 6.54 -0.39
CA PHE A 63 -8.77 6.08 0.12
C PHE A 63 -8.59 6.44 1.60
N ASN A 64 -8.80 7.71 1.93
CA ASN A 64 -8.60 8.18 3.30
C ASN A 64 -9.58 7.52 4.28
N SER A 65 -10.85 7.33 3.88
CA SER A 65 -11.85 6.72 4.76
C SER A 65 -11.69 5.21 4.95
N LYS A 66 -11.23 4.46 3.95
CA LYS A 66 -11.07 2.99 4.06
C LYS A 66 -9.71 2.54 4.61
N TYR A 67 -8.67 3.35 4.43
CA TYR A 67 -7.29 2.94 4.68
C TYR A 67 -6.51 3.86 5.63
N CYS A 68 -7.01 5.04 5.98
CA CYS A 68 -6.37 5.98 6.92
C CYS A 68 -7.34 6.39 8.04
N GLU A 69 -7.95 5.39 8.66
CA GLU A 69 -8.59 5.52 9.98
C GLU A 69 -7.57 5.27 11.09
#